data_AF-A0A316U439-F1
#
_entry.id   AF-A0A316U439-F1
#
_cell.length_a   1.000
_cell.length_b   1.000
_cell.length_c   1.000
_cell.angle_alpha   90.00
_cell.angle_beta   90.00
_cell.angle_gamma   90.00
#
_symmetry.space_group_name_H-M   'P 1'
#
loop_
_entity.id
_entity.type
_entity.pdbx_description
1 polymer ?
#
loop_
_entity_poly.entity_id
_entity_poly.type
_entity_poly.pdbx_seq_one_letter_code
_entity_poly.pdbx_strand_id
1 'polypeptide(L)'
;FVASTTLLIIYILNPDKEPWPWRSFCAEQQPFPHTLADSLAPVDVFVGVMTVDSHFERRSVIRSTYGAHTRPIDPVTGLQSTNVQLKFILGRPSKKLERRIALEMEMFNDIVVLWDMQENMAGGKSYRYFQWATENATVPILRPRLGQRQLDSSGGSTLPQEGTVKGANDVLYDVSWKLVDYVVKADDDAFIALDELERHLRVAPRKLTYWGYLIKNWFMGGEAYALSMDVVQWIATSPWVAAHSTGKEDTATAKWLKQHPEKSKLNYVSERCWIYDHPKSGTAYAHGFLFPNEVEKIKREERPGGLSAQEISRRGGEHASKWYSTVNAWHVKYKAPRADLSIEEEIEALVEGGYDTSSTSNANPAFNSNSNPSLPLRGGTVVVHYLKRDEWFYETALALV
;
A
#
# COMPACT_ATOMS: atom_id res chain seq x y z
N PHE A 1 20.83 27.54 27.25
CA PHE A 1 21.72 27.43 26.07
C PHE A 1 21.60 26.05 25.42
N VAL A 2 22.01 24.95 26.08
CA VAL A 2 21.94 23.57 25.52
C VAL A 2 20.55 23.18 24.99
N ALA A 3 19.47 23.41 25.73
CA ALA A 3 18.12 23.10 25.27
C ALA A 3 17.70 23.90 24.00
N SER A 4 18.14 25.16 23.88
CA SER A 4 17.85 26.00 22.72
C SER A 4 18.65 25.58 21.50
N THR A 5 19.92 25.20 21.68
CA THR A 5 20.76 24.64 20.61
C THR A 5 20.25 23.28 20.15
N THR A 6 19.80 22.42 21.07
CA THR A 6 19.21 21.12 20.72
C THR A 6 17.90 21.28 19.96
N LEU A 7 17.00 22.17 20.39
CA LEU A 7 15.76 22.46 19.66
C LEU A 7 16.04 23.08 18.29
N LEU A 8 17.04 23.96 18.18
CA LEU A 8 17.48 24.52 16.90
C LEU A 8 18.03 23.43 15.97
N ILE A 9 18.84 22.51 16.47
CA ILE A 9 19.37 21.38 15.69
C ILE A 9 18.24 20.44 15.27
N ILE A 10 17.31 20.10 16.18
CA ILE A 10 16.12 19.29 15.85
C ILE A 10 15.30 19.98 14.76
N TYR A 11 15.11 21.29 14.86
CA TYR A 11 14.37 22.08 13.88
C TYR A 11 15.10 22.14 12.52
N ILE A 12 16.41 22.41 12.51
CA ILE A 12 17.23 22.46 11.29
C ILE A 12 17.28 21.09 10.59
N LEU A 13 17.36 20.02 11.37
CA LEU A 13 17.45 18.65 10.87
C LEU A 13 16.09 18.03 10.58
N ASN A 14 14.97 18.70 10.91
CA ASN A 14 13.65 18.19 10.63
C ASN A 14 13.42 18.17 9.10
N PRO A 15 13.32 16.99 8.46
CA PRO A 15 13.04 16.90 7.04
C PRO A 15 11.66 17.47 6.67
N ASP A 16 10.73 17.48 7.62
CA ASP A 16 9.33 17.84 7.43
C ASP A 16 9.05 19.27 7.93
N LYS A 17 10.06 20.14 7.88
CA LYS A 17 9.93 21.57 8.25
C LYS A 17 9.13 22.37 7.22
N GLU A 18 9.07 21.87 5.99
CA GLU A 18 8.38 22.47 4.86
C GLU A 18 7.56 21.38 4.16
N PRO A 19 6.39 21.73 3.61
CA PRO A 19 5.57 20.78 2.85
C PRO A 19 6.30 20.37 1.56
N TRP A 20 6.16 19.10 1.19
CA TRP A 20 6.81 18.60 -0.02
C TRP A 20 6.05 19.03 -1.28
N PRO A 21 6.74 19.34 -2.39
CA PRO A 21 6.13 19.75 -3.66
C PRO A 21 5.50 18.55 -4.40
N TRP A 22 4.49 17.95 -3.79
CA TRP A 22 3.85 16.72 -4.26
C TRP A 22 3.22 16.88 -5.65
N ARG A 23 2.71 18.07 -6.01
CA ARG A 23 2.19 18.33 -7.35
C ARG A 23 3.26 18.21 -8.42
N SER A 24 4.46 18.72 -8.15
CA SER A 24 5.58 18.57 -9.07
C SER A 24 6.01 17.11 -9.20
N PHE A 25 5.99 16.32 -8.12
CA PHE A 25 6.26 14.88 -8.20
C PHE A 25 5.20 14.14 -9.04
N CYS A 26 3.93 14.48 -8.87
CA CYS A 26 2.86 13.95 -9.71
C CYS A 26 3.00 14.34 -11.18
N ALA A 27 3.49 15.55 -11.47
CA ALA A 27 3.73 16.00 -12.83
C ALA A 27 4.92 15.29 -13.50
N GLU A 28 5.99 15.04 -12.76
CA GLU A 28 7.18 14.32 -13.23
C GLU A 28 6.91 12.82 -13.43
N GLN A 29 5.99 12.25 -12.66
CA GLN A 29 5.68 10.83 -12.71
C GLN A 29 5.06 10.44 -14.05
N GLN A 30 5.60 9.39 -14.68
CA GLN A 30 5.08 8.88 -15.94
C GLN A 30 3.63 8.40 -15.79
N PRO A 31 2.76 8.60 -16.80
CA PRO A 31 1.41 8.04 -16.77
C PRO A 31 1.46 6.51 -16.58
N PHE A 32 0.62 6.01 -15.69
CA PHE A 32 0.54 4.57 -15.46
C PHE A 32 -0.09 3.87 -16.68
N PRO A 33 0.57 2.85 -17.27
CA PRO A 33 0.09 2.21 -18.48
C PRO A 33 -0.99 1.16 -18.15
N HIS A 34 -2.21 1.59 -17.86
CA HIS A 34 -3.33 0.72 -17.48
C HIS A 34 -3.58 -0.43 -18.46
N THR A 35 -3.60 -0.13 -19.77
CA THR A 35 -3.83 -1.13 -20.82
C THR A 35 -2.74 -2.20 -20.87
N LEU A 36 -1.48 -1.81 -20.64
CA LEU A 36 -0.38 -2.74 -20.55
C LEU A 36 -0.51 -3.61 -19.30
N ALA A 37 -0.77 -3.00 -18.14
CA ALA A 37 -0.94 -3.72 -16.88
C ALA A 37 -2.05 -4.77 -16.99
N ASP A 38 -3.21 -4.42 -17.54
CA ASP A 38 -4.34 -5.34 -17.70
C ASP A 38 -4.06 -6.45 -18.74
N SER A 39 -3.15 -6.22 -19.70
CA SER A 39 -2.75 -7.24 -20.69
C SER A 39 -1.71 -8.25 -20.18
N LEU A 40 -0.98 -7.90 -19.11
CA LEU A 40 0.07 -8.73 -18.54
C LEU A 40 -0.52 -9.78 -17.58
N ALA A 41 0.18 -10.91 -17.46
CA ALA A 41 -0.18 -11.93 -16.48
C ALA A 41 -0.04 -11.35 -15.05
N PRO A 42 -0.98 -11.65 -14.14
CA PRO A 42 -0.91 -11.22 -12.74
C PRO A 42 0.42 -11.60 -12.08
N VAL A 43 0.79 -10.81 -11.07
CA VAL A 43 1.92 -11.11 -10.19
C VAL A 43 1.42 -11.66 -8.85
N ASP A 44 2.24 -12.53 -8.27
CA ASP A 44 1.98 -13.08 -6.95
C ASP A 44 2.62 -12.19 -5.90
N VAL A 45 1.84 -11.71 -4.92
CA VAL A 45 2.28 -10.74 -3.91
C VAL A 45 1.91 -11.21 -2.52
N PHE A 46 2.88 -11.19 -1.62
CA PHE A 46 2.64 -11.41 -0.19
C PHE A 46 2.82 -10.09 0.56
N VAL A 47 1.74 -9.59 1.16
CA VAL A 47 1.71 -8.35 1.94
C VAL A 47 1.76 -8.68 3.43
N GLY A 48 2.89 -8.40 4.05
CA GLY A 48 3.11 -8.49 5.49
C GLY A 48 2.89 -7.14 6.17
N VAL A 49 1.80 -7.02 6.92
CA VAL A 49 1.50 -5.85 7.74
C VAL A 49 2.13 -6.02 9.12
N MET A 50 3.12 -5.18 9.43
CA MET A 50 3.81 -5.18 10.71
C MET A 50 2.90 -4.61 11.80
N THR A 51 2.55 -5.44 12.79
CA THR A 51 1.65 -5.05 13.88
C THR A 51 2.06 -5.72 15.19
N VAL A 52 1.55 -5.27 16.32
CA VAL A 52 1.87 -5.83 17.65
C VAL A 52 0.69 -6.61 18.24
N ASP A 53 0.97 -7.48 19.20
CA ASP A 53 -0.04 -8.30 19.87
C ASP A 53 -1.22 -7.48 20.45
N SER A 54 -0.98 -6.26 20.94
CA SER A 54 -1.99 -5.37 21.48
C SER A 54 -2.93 -4.72 20.44
N HIS A 55 -2.53 -4.62 19.17
CA HIS A 55 -3.26 -3.91 18.10
C HIS A 55 -4.37 -4.76 17.44
N PHE A 56 -5.19 -5.44 18.25
CA PHE A 56 -6.28 -6.28 17.75
C PHE A 56 -7.31 -5.48 16.94
N GLU A 57 -7.76 -4.34 17.46
CA GLU A 57 -8.76 -3.49 16.80
C GLU A 57 -8.25 -3.01 15.44
N ARG A 58 -6.98 -2.61 15.38
CA ARG A 58 -6.36 -2.19 14.12
C ARG A 58 -6.36 -3.30 13.07
N ARG A 59 -5.96 -4.52 13.43
CA ARG A 59 -6.04 -5.67 12.53
C ARG A 59 -7.48 -5.94 12.08
N SER A 60 -8.44 -5.85 12.99
CA SER A 60 -9.86 -6.04 12.66
C SER A 60 -10.36 -4.99 11.66
N VAL A 61 -9.99 -3.72 11.83
CA VAL A 61 -10.34 -2.64 10.90
C VAL A 61 -9.69 -2.85 9.54
N ILE A 62 -8.43 -3.27 9.50
CA ILE A 62 -7.75 -3.60 8.24
C ILE A 62 -8.48 -4.74 7.50
N ARG A 63 -8.87 -5.79 8.23
CA ARG A 63 -9.66 -6.91 7.66
C ARG A 63 -10.98 -6.43 7.06
N SER A 64 -11.71 -5.56 7.76
CA SER A 64 -13.03 -5.09 7.33
C SER A 64 -13.00 -3.95 6.31
N THR A 65 -11.84 -3.35 6.05
CA THR A 65 -11.66 -2.27 5.07
C THR A 65 -10.92 -2.80 3.84
N TYR A 66 -9.69 -2.33 3.58
CA TYR A 66 -8.97 -2.70 2.36
C TYR A 66 -8.68 -4.20 2.26
N GLY A 67 -8.46 -4.88 3.39
CA GLY A 67 -8.17 -6.31 3.40
C GLY A 67 -9.29 -7.17 2.81
N ALA A 68 -10.54 -6.71 2.85
CA ALA A 68 -11.70 -7.36 2.24
C ALA A 68 -12.08 -6.74 0.89
N HIS A 69 -11.97 -5.41 0.77
CA HIS A 69 -12.63 -4.67 -0.30
C HIS A 69 -11.75 -4.27 -1.49
N THR A 70 -10.42 -4.27 -1.35
CA THR A 70 -9.50 -3.85 -2.42
C THR A 70 -8.76 -5.01 -3.07
N ARG A 71 -9.17 -6.27 -2.83
CA ARG A 71 -8.49 -7.43 -3.43
C ARG A 71 -8.69 -7.44 -4.96
N PRO A 72 -7.66 -7.81 -5.74
CA PRO A 72 -7.81 -7.95 -7.19
C PRO A 72 -8.93 -8.93 -7.53
N ILE A 73 -9.72 -8.59 -8.54
CA ILE A 73 -10.78 -9.46 -9.06
C ILE A 73 -10.25 -10.15 -10.31
N ASP A 74 -10.38 -11.46 -10.38
CA ASP A 74 -10.04 -12.22 -11.59
C ASP A 74 -11.05 -11.86 -12.70
N PRO A 75 -10.58 -11.34 -13.85
CA PRO A 75 -11.47 -10.92 -14.93
C PRO A 75 -12.26 -12.07 -15.56
N VAL A 76 -11.81 -13.32 -15.42
CA VAL A 76 -12.49 -14.49 -16.00
C VAL A 76 -13.60 -15.00 -15.09
N THR A 77 -13.31 -15.15 -13.80
CA THR A 77 -14.25 -15.73 -12.83
C THR A 77 -15.13 -14.70 -12.13
N GLY A 78 -14.71 -13.43 -12.12
CA GLY A 78 -15.37 -12.36 -11.34
C GLY A 78 -15.21 -12.52 -9.83
N LEU A 79 -14.37 -13.47 -9.38
CA LEU A 79 -14.11 -13.74 -7.98
C LEU A 79 -12.84 -13.02 -7.51
N GLN A 80 -12.70 -12.87 -6.19
CA GLN A 80 -11.46 -12.35 -5.60
C GLN A 80 -10.31 -13.29 -5.93
N SER A 81 -9.27 -12.72 -6.51
CA SER A 81 -8.05 -13.43 -6.86
C SER A 81 -7.25 -13.78 -5.62
N THR A 82 -6.56 -14.92 -5.67
CA THR A 82 -5.73 -15.45 -4.57
C THR A 82 -4.24 -15.13 -4.75
N ASN A 83 -3.89 -14.36 -5.78
CA ASN A 83 -2.51 -13.97 -6.09
C ASN A 83 -1.95 -12.93 -5.09
N VAL A 84 -2.82 -12.17 -4.41
CA VAL A 84 -2.42 -11.24 -3.35
C VAL A 84 -2.86 -11.76 -2.00
N GLN A 85 -1.90 -12.00 -1.11
CA GLN A 85 -2.19 -12.42 0.26
C GLN A 85 -1.78 -11.35 1.26
N LEU A 86 -2.75 -10.90 2.06
CA LEU A 86 -2.54 -10.03 3.19
C LEU A 86 -2.41 -10.88 4.46
N LYS A 87 -1.30 -10.70 5.20
CA LYS A 87 -1.05 -11.35 6.49
C LYS A 87 -0.49 -10.35 7.50
N PHE A 88 -0.88 -10.50 8.75
CA PHE A 88 -0.36 -9.72 9.87
C PHE A 88 0.88 -10.40 10.45
N ILE A 89 1.96 -9.63 10.60
CA ILE A 89 3.25 -10.13 11.07
C ILE A 89 3.47 -9.70 12.52
N LEU A 90 3.57 -10.69 13.40
CA LEU A 90 3.80 -10.53 14.83
C LEU A 90 5.09 -11.25 15.22
N GLY A 91 5.81 -10.74 16.21
CA GLY A 91 6.77 -11.54 16.98
C GLY A 91 6.05 -12.42 18.00
N ARG A 92 6.81 -13.16 18.81
CA ARG A 92 6.24 -13.98 19.87
C ARG A 92 5.37 -13.12 20.82
N PRO A 93 4.06 -13.43 20.95
CA PRO A 93 3.14 -12.61 21.72
C PRO A 93 3.47 -12.66 23.22
N SER A 94 3.07 -11.62 23.94
CA SER A 94 3.19 -11.59 25.39
C SER A 94 2.30 -12.66 26.04
N LYS A 95 2.75 -13.21 27.17
CA LYS A 95 1.99 -14.25 27.91
C LYS A 95 0.54 -13.86 28.24
N LYS A 96 0.28 -12.56 28.40
CA LYS A 96 -1.06 -12.03 28.68
C LYS A 96 -1.99 -12.12 27.46
N LEU A 97 -1.45 -11.95 26.26
CA LEU A 97 -2.19 -11.87 25.00
C LEU A 97 -2.10 -13.14 24.16
N GLU A 98 -1.22 -14.08 24.50
CA GLU A 98 -1.01 -15.35 23.79
C GLU A 98 -2.32 -16.10 23.49
N ARG A 99 -3.21 -16.24 24.48
CA ARG A 99 -4.52 -16.88 24.26
C ARG A 99 -5.40 -16.09 23.28
N ARG A 100 -5.38 -14.76 23.32
CA ARG A 100 -6.18 -13.91 22.43
C ARG A 100 -5.67 -14.04 21.00
N ILE A 101 -4.35 -14.01 20.80
CA ILE A 101 -3.71 -14.19 19.49
C ILE A 101 -3.98 -15.59 18.95
N ALA A 102 -3.90 -16.64 19.78
CA ALA A 102 -4.23 -17.99 19.35
C ALA A 102 -5.69 -18.10 18.84
N LEU A 103 -6.65 -17.50 19.55
CA LEU A 103 -8.05 -17.46 19.09
C LEU A 103 -8.22 -16.66 17.79
N GLU A 104 -7.48 -15.55 17.65
CA GLU A 104 -7.49 -14.73 16.43
C GLU A 104 -6.90 -15.49 15.24
N MET A 105 -5.81 -16.24 15.45
CA MET A 105 -5.19 -17.11 14.45
C MET A 105 -6.15 -18.20 13.98
N GLU A 106 -6.84 -18.87 14.89
CA GLU A 106 -7.83 -19.92 14.55
C GLU A 106 -9.04 -19.34 13.79
N MET A 107 -9.47 -18.12 14.12
CA MET A 107 -10.64 -17.50 13.49
C MET A 107 -10.35 -17.01 12.07
N PHE A 108 -9.23 -16.33 11.86
CA PHE A 108 -8.97 -15.60 10.61
C PHE A 108 -7.88 -16.21 9.73
N ASN A 109 -7.02 -17.07 10.30
CA ASN A 109 -5.90 -17.72 9.61
C ASN A 109 -5.02 -16.75 8.80
N ASP A 110 -4.85 -15.52 9.30
CA ASP A 110 -4.16 -14.43 8.61
C ASP A 110 -3.02 -13.82 9.42
N ILE A 111 -2.60 -14.48 10.49
CA ILE A 111 -1.48 -14.06 11.34
C ILE A 111 -0.29 -14.99 11.15
N VAL A 112 0.88 -14.38 10.97
CA VAL A 112 2.18 -15.04 10.98
C VAL A 112 2.92 -14.60 12.24
N VAL A 113 3.27 -15.59 13.08
CA VAL A 113 4.05 -15.37 14.30
C VAL A 113 5.51 -15.77 14.06
N LEU A 114 6.41 -14.80 14.19
CA LEU A 114 7.86 -14.98 14.16
C LEU A 114 8.32 -15.43 15.56
N TRP A 115 8.33 -16.75 15.77
CA TRP A 115 8.59 -17.36 17.08
C TRP A 115 10.04 -17.21 17.59
N ASP A 116 10.96 -16.89 16.69
CA ASP A 116 12.38 -16.70 16.96
C ASP A 116 12.72 -15.31 17.50
N MET A 117 11.73 -14.43 17.68
CA MET A 117 11.89 -13.11 18.26
C MET A 117 10.76 -12.75 19.23
N GLN A 118 11.06 -11.90 20.21
CA GLN A 118 10.01 -11.31 21.05
C GLN A 118 9.30 -10.18 20.29
N GLU A 119 7.99 -10.06 20.49
CA GLU A 119 7.20 -8.98 19.90
C GLU A 119 7.79 -7.60 20.25
N ASN A 120 8.08 -6.82 19.21
CA ASN A 120 8.59 -5.46 19.32
C ASN A 120 8.41 -4.74 17.98
N MET A 121 8.37 -3.40 18.03
CA MET A 121 8.30 -2.55 16.82
C MET A 121 9.67 -2.03 16.35
N ALA A 122 10.73 -2.21 17.14
CA ALA A 122 11.97 -1.42 16.99
C ALA A 122 13.23 -2.24 16.67
N GLY A 123 13.14 -3.55 16.45
CA GLY A 123 14.32 -4.41 16.34
C GLY A 123 14.10 -5.69 15.53
N GLY A 124 14.70 -5.74 14.33
CA GLY A 124 14.92 -6.95 13.56
C GLY A 124 13.69 -7.59 12.92
N LYS A 125 12.48 -7.06 13.18
CA LYS A 125 11.22 -7.66 12.72
C LYS A 125 11.16 -7.80 11.20
N SER A 126 11.48 -6.75 10.45
CA SER A 126 11.50 -6.83 8.98
C SER A 126 12.54 -7.81 8.46
N TYR A 127 13.72 -7.89 9.08
CA TYR A 127 14.72 -8.89 8.70
C TYR A 127 14.19 -10.31 8.92
N ARG A 128 13.60 -10.60 10.08
CA ARG A 128 13.02 -11.93 10.39
C ARG A 128 11.83 -12.26 9.51
N TYR A 129 11.01 -11.27 9.19
CA TYR A 129 9.93 -11.41 8.24
C TYR A 129 10.43 -11.76 6.84
N PHE A 130 11.45 -11.05 6.32
CA PHE A 130 12.05 -11.38 5.03
C PHE A 130 12.69 -12.76 5.03
N GLN A 131 13.35 -13.15 6.13
CA GLN A 131 13.89 -14.49 6.31
C GLN A 131 12.79 -15.56 6.22
N TRP A 132 11.71 -15.40 6.98
CA TRP A 132 10.53 -16.27 6.94
C TRP A 132 9.88 -16.32 5.54
N ALA A 133 9.79 -15.18 4.87
CA ALA A 133 9.15 -15.07 3.56
C ALA A 133 9.86 -15.91 2.47
N THR A 134 11.17 -16.12 2.57
CA THR A 134 11.91 -16.91 1.57
C THR A 134 11.45 -18.36 1.44
N GLU A 135 10.89 -18.93 2.52
CA GLU A 135 10.45 -20.33 2.57
C GLU A 135 8.92 -20.43 2.61
N ASN A 136 8.24 -19.43 3.19
CA ASN A 136 6.82 -19.53 3.55
C ASN A 136 5.90 -18.58 2.77
N ALA A 137 6.40 -17.52 2.13
CA ALA A 137 5.56 -16.59 1.38
C ALA A 137 5.13 -17.21 0.06
N THR A 138 4.04 -17.98 0.11
CA THR A 138 3.52 -18.76 -1.02
C THR A 138 2.07 -18.44 -1.30
N VAL A 139 1.65 -18.54 -2.56
CA VAL A 139 0.26 -18.45 -3.01
C VAL A 139 -0.24 -19.79 -3.55
N PRO A 140 -1.55 -20.07 -3.40
CA PRO A 140 -2.14 -21.29 -3.95
C PRO A 140 -2.24 -21.16 -5.47
N ILE A 141 -1.82 -22.20 -6.18
CA ILE A 141 -1.95 -22.36 -7.61
C ILE A 141 -2.69 -23.65 -7.93
N LEU A 142 -3.57 -23.61 -8.94
CA LEU A 142 -4.29 -24.78 -9.41
C LEU A 142 -3.46 -25.48 -10.48
N ARG A 143 -3.11 -26.75 -10.26
CA ARG A 143 -2.43 -27.57 -11.26
C ARG A 143 -3.41 -28.59 -11.84
N PRO A 144 -3.57 -28.66 -13.18
CA PRO A 144 -4.38 -29.70 -13.79
C PRO A 144 -3.79 -31.07 -13.46
N ARG A 145 -4.63 -31.98 -12.97
CA ARG A 145 -4.24 -33.36 -12.71
C ARG A 145 -4.17 -34.11 -14.04
N LEU A 146 -2.99 -34.14 -14.65
CA LEU A 146 -2.72 -34.87 -15.89
C LEU A 146 -2.73 -36.39 -15.61
N GLY A 147 -3.89 -37.04 -15.83
CA GLY A 147 -4.01 -38.48 -16.00
C GLY A 147 -4.64 -39.25 -14.83
N GLN A 148 -5.95 -39.50 -14.95
CA GLN A 148 -6.49 -40.85 -14.80
C GLN A 148 -7.60 -41.04 -15.85
N ARG A 149 -7.20 -41.15 -17.13
CA ARG A 149 -8.07 -41.78 -18.12
C ARG A 149 -8.00 -43.29 -17.89
N GLN A 150 -9.11 -43.87 -17.41
CA GLN A 150 -9.52 -45.27 -17.47
C GLN A 150 -8.52 -46.35 -16.99
N LEU A 151 -8.71 -46.77 -15.75
CA LEU A 151 -8.53 -48.12 -15.16
C LEU A 151 -8.91 -47.87 -13.68
N ASP A 152 -10.13 -48.14 -13.20
CA ASP A 152 -10.80 -49.43 -13.18
C ASP A 152 -12.31 -49.28 -13.03
N SER A 153 -13.04 -50.06 -13.81
CA SER A 153 -14.41 -50.47 -13.52
C SER A 153 -14.41 -51.44 -12.33
N SER A 154 -14.28 -50.91 -11.12
CA SER A 154 -14.66 -51.62 -9.89
C SER A 154 -15.08 -50.59 -8.84
N GLY A 155 -16.32 -50.70 -8.37
CA GLY A 155 -16.99 -49.75 -7.50
C GLY A 155 -16.34 -49.58 -6.12
N GLY A 156 -15.29 -48.75 -6.05
CA GLY A 156 -14.78 -48.18 -4.82
C GLY A 156 -15.15 -46.70 -4.74
N SER A 157 -16.03 -46.35 -3.80
CA SER A 157 -16.26 -44.97 -3.38
C SER A 157 -14.96 -44.42 -2.79
N THR A 158 -14.10 -43.84 -3.63
CA THR A 158 -12.98 -43.03 -3.17
C THR A 158 -13.51 -41.66 -2.80
N LEU A 159 -13.55 -41.39 -1.49
CA LEU A 159 -13.76 -40.06 -0.95
C LEU A 159 -12.77 -39.09 -1.63
N PRO A 160 -13.19 -37.88 -2.04
CA PRO A 160 -12.26 -36.91 -2.60
C PRO A 160 -11.15 -36.63 -1.58
N GLN A 161 -9.89 -36.87 -1.98
CA GLN A 161 -8.72 -36.48 -1.18
C GLN A 161 -8.72 -34.97 -0.97
N GLU A 162 -8.40 -34.53 0.25
CA GLU A 162 -8.20 -33.12 0.59
C GLU A 162 -7.29 -32.44 -0.44
N GLY A 163 -7.77 -31.34 -1.04
CA GLY A 163 -7.01 -30.54 -2.01
C GLY A 163 -7.36 -30.75 -3.48
N THR A 164 -8.38 -31.57 -3.81
CA THR A 164 -8.88 -31.71 -5.19
C THR A 164 -10.06 -30.75 -5.45
N VAL A 165 -9.95 -29.90 -6.48
CA VAL A 165 -11.02 -28.98 -6.90
C VAL A 165 -11.52 -29.37 -8.30
N LYS A 166 -12.85 -29.40 -8.46
CA LYS A 166 -13.49 -29.75 -9.73
C LYS A 166 -13.70 -28.48 -10.57
N GLY A 167 -13.04 -28.38 -11.73
CA GLY A 167 -13.18 -27.23 -12.62
C GLY A 167 -14.37 -27.32 -13.58
N ALA A 168 -14.60 -26.24 -14.33
CA ALA A 168 -15.75 -26.06 -15.25
C ALA A 168 -15.87 -27.11 -16.38
N ASN A 169 -14.81 -27.88 -16.65
CA ASN A 169 -14.74 -28.90 -17.71
C ASN A 169 -14.54 -30.33 -17.18
N ASP A 170 -14.96 -30.63 -15.94
CA ASP A 170 -14.74 -31.95 -15.29
C ASP A 170 -13.25 -32.31 -15.08
N VAL A 171 -12.35 -31.34 -15.32
CA VAL A 171 -10.92 -31.45 -15.04
C VAL A 171 -10.71 -31.32 -13.53
N LEU A 172 -10.05 -32.31 -12.94
CA LEU A 172 -9.61 -32.28 -11.55
C LEU A 172 -8.34 -31.44 -11.45
N TYR A 173 -8.34 -30.50 -10.52
CA TYR A 173 -7.19 -29.68 -10.17
C TYR A 173 -6.68 -30.05 -8.79
N ASP A 174 -5.37 -30.15 -8.65
CA ASP A 174 -4.72 -30.26 -7.35
C ASP A 174 -4.24 -28.86 -6.92
N VAL A 175 -4.48 -28.49 -5.67
CA VAL A 175 -3.97 -27.24 -5.09
C VAL A 175 -2.48 -27.43 -4.76
N SER A 176 -1.62 -26.65 -5.41
CA SER A 176 -0.19 -26.57 -5.10
C SER A 176 0.17 -25.18 -4.60
N TRP A 177 1.37 -25.02 -4.02
CA TRP A 177 1.85 -23.74 -3.51
C TRP A 177 3.07 -23.28 -4.29
N LYS A 178 3.13 -21.99 -4.63
CA LYS A 178 4.24 -21.35 -5.33
C LYS A 178 4.71 -20.15 -4.52
N LEU A 179 6.02 -19.93 -4.43
CA LEU A 179 6.57 -18.70 -3.86
C LEU A 179 6.09 -17.48 -4.66
N VAL A 180 5.82 -16.39 -3.93
CA VAL A 180 5.39 -15.12 -4.53
C VAL A 180 6.49 -14.46 -5.34
N ASP A 181 6.12 -13.59 -6.27
CA ASP A 181 7.07 -12.78 -7.05
C ASP A 181 7.60 -11.59 -6.21
N TYR A 182 6.73 -11.01 -5.37
CA TYR A 182 7.07 -9.87 -4.50
C TYR A 182 6.64 -10.09 -3.05
N VAL A 183 7.46 -9.59 -2.13
CA VAL A 183 7.17 -9.51 -0.69
C VAL A 183 7.07 -8.03 -0.32
N VAL A 184 5.93 -7.65 0.23
CA VAL A 184 5.61 -6.28 0.64
C VAL A 184 5.65 -6.20 2.15
N LYS A 185 6.39 -5.24 2.68
CA LYS A 185 6.30 -4.83 4.08
C LYS A 185 5.45 -3.58 4.15
N ALA A 186 4.52 -3.53 5.10
CA ALA A 186 3.74 -2.33 5.41
C ALA A 186 3.56 -2.13 6.91
N ASP A 187 3.26 -0.91 7.33
CA ASP A 187 2.87 -0.60 8.71
C ASP A 187 1.35 -0.77 8.92
N ASP A 188 0.93 -1.01 10.17
CA ASP A 188 -0.49 -1.20 10.52
C ASP A 188 -1.31 0.10 10.59
N ASP A 189 -0.72 1.23 10.23
CA ASP A 189 -1.36 2.52 9.97
C ASP A 189 -1.30 2.95 8.49
N ALA A 190 -1.09 1.98 7.60
CA ALA A 190 -1.24 2.15 6.15
C ALA A 190 -2.54 1.47 5.65
N PHE A 191 -3.24 2.18 4.76
CA PHE A 191 -4.30 1.67 3.90
C PHE A 191 -3.70 1.36 2.53
N ILE A 192 -3.97 0.17 1.99
CA ILE A 192 -3.38 -0.30 0.73
C ILE A 192 -4.49 -0.73 -0.23
N ALA A 193 -4.57 -0.10 -1.39
CA ALA A 193 -5.38 -0.62 -2.50
C ALA A 193 -4.67 -1.84 -3.09
N LEU A 194 -5.08 -3.06 -2.69
CA LEU A 194 -4.34 -4.30 -3.00
C LEU A 194 -4.38 -4.64 -4.50
N ASP A 195 -5.44 -4.26 -5.19
CA ASP A 195 -5.64 -4.33 -6.62
C ASP A 195 -4.71 -3.38 -7.38
N GLU A 196 -4.62 -2.12 -6.96
CA GLU A 196 -3.70 -1.15 -7.55
C GLU A 196 -2.23 -1.49 -7.23
N LEU A 197 -1.93 -1.95 -6.01
CA LEU A 197 -0.59 -2.44 -5.64
C LEU A 197 -0.13 -3.56 -6.59
N GLU A 198 -1.00 -4.54 -6.83
CA GLU A 198 -0.69 -5.65 -7.74
C GLU A 198 -0.47 -5.16 -9.17
N ARG A 199 -1.34 -4.26 -9.67
CA ARG A 199 -1.18 -3.65 -11.00
C ARG A 199 0.15 -2.92 -11.15
N HIS A 200 0.56 -2.15 -10.14
CA HIS A 200 1.82 -1.42 -10.14
C HIS A 200 3.03 -2.35 -10.09
N LEU A 201 2.97 -3.43 -9.31
CA LEU A 201 4.03 -4.43 -9.29
C LEU A 201 4.07 -5.28 -10.56
N ARG A 202 2.93 -5.45 -11.24
CA ARG A 202 2.83 -6.21 -12.49
C ARG A 202 3.64 -5.59 -13.63
N VAL A 203 3.72 -4.27 -13.69
CA VAL A 203 4.54 -3.54 -14.68
C VAL A 203 5.99 -3.38 -14.27
N ALA A 204 6.32 -3.65 -13.00
CA ALA A 204 7.68 -3.58 -12.50
C ALA A 204 8.50 -4.83 -12.92
N PRO A 205 9.84 -4.73 -12.99
CA PRO A 205 10.68 -5.90 -13.21
C PRO A 205 10.51 -6.92 -12.08
N ARG A 206 10.33 -8.21 -12.41
CA ARG A 206 10.15 -9.29 -11.41
C ARG A 206 11.41 -9.67 -10.63
N LYS A 207 12.56 -9.07 -10.95
CA LYS A 207 13.86 -9.35 -10.34
C LYS A 207 14.57 -8.06 -9.99
N LEU A 208 15.36 -8.10 -8.93
CA LEU A 208 16.17 -7.00 -8.44
C LEU A 208 15.37 -5.70 -8.26
N THR A 209 14.13 -5.78 -7.79
CA THR A 209 13.23 -4.62 -7.67
C THR A 209 13.05 -4.20 -6.23
N TYR A 210 13.11 -2.88 -6.02
CA TYR A 210 12.75 -2.21 -4.79
C TYR A 210 11.73 -1.12 -5.11
N TRP A 211 10.48 -1.34 -4.70
CA TRP A 211 9.33 -0.48 -5.01
C TRP A 211 8.82 0.22 -3.75
N GLY A 212 8.38 1.47 -3.86
CA GLY A 212 7.77 2.23 -2.75
C GLY A 212 7.88 3.75 -2.92
N TYR A 213 7.76 4.52 -1.84
CA TYR A 213 7.96 5.97 -1.87
C TYR A 213 9.43 6.34 -1.62
N LEU A 214 10.16 6.80 -2.64
CA LEU A 214 11.58 7.09 -2.50
C LEU A 214 11.85 8.43 -1.80
N ILE A 215 12.27 8.38 -0.53
CA ILE A 215 12.62 9.55 0.28
C ILE A 215 14.08 9.95 0.02
N LYS A 216 14.29 11.24 -0.30
CA LYS A 216 15.63 11.86 -0.50
C LYS A 216 16.55 11.08 -1.45
N ASN A 217 15.97 10.37 -2.43
CA ASN A 217 16.70 9.46 -3.34
C ASN A 217 17.58 8.43 -2.62
N TRP A 218 17.18 7.99 -1.42
CA TRP A 218 18.00 7.12 -0.59
C TRP A 218 17.28 5.84 -0.15
N PHE A 219 16.10 5.93 0.44
CA PHE A 219 15.39 4.78 1.00
C PHE A 219 13.89 4.86 0.67
N MET A 220 13.21 3.71 0.60
CA MET A 220 11.75 3.71 0.49
C MET A 220 11.13 3.94 1.87
N GLY A 221 10.06 4.73 1.93
CA GLY A 221 9.34 5.03 3.15
C GLY A 221 8.83 3.78 3.88
N GLY A 222 8.71 3.89 5.20
CA GLY A 222 8.34 2.78 6.07
C GLY A 222 6.87 2.35 5.92
N GLU A 223 6.03 3.20 5.34
CA GLU A 223 4.59 2.99 5.19
C GLU A 223 4.26 1.71 4.43
N ALA A 224 4.89 1.52 3.28
CA ALA A 224 4.81 0.33 2.47
C ALA A 224 5.92 0.32 1.42
N TYR A 225 6.60 -0.82 1.29
CA TYR A 225 7.54 -1.05 0.20
C TYR A 225 7.58 -2.53 -0.19
N ALA A 226 7.91 -2.79 -1.46
CA ALA A 226 8.00 -4.14 -2.00
C ALA A 226 9.42 -4.48 -2.43
N LEU A 227 9.81 -5.74 -2.22
CA LEU A 227 11.06 -6.32 -2.71
C LEU A 227 10.71 -7.53 -3.56
N SER A 228 11.40 -7.71 -4.69
CA SER A 228 11.29 -8.95 -5.46
C SER A 228 11.89 -10.13 -4.67
N MET A 229 11.36 -11.33 -4.89
CA MET A 229 11.72 -12.51 -4.09
C MET A 229 13.22 -12.83 -4.11
N ASP A 230 13.93 -12.56 -5.21
CA ASP A 230 15.38 -12.74 -5.31
C ASP A 230 16.17 -11.81 -4.37
N VAL A 231 15.70 -10.57 -4.20
CA VAL A 231 16.29 -9.61 -3.25
C VAL A 231 16.03 -10.06 -1.81
N VAL A 232 14.82 -10.56 -1.53
CA VAL A 232 14.45 -11.11 -0.21
C VAL A 232 15.31 -12.33 0.15
N GLN A 233 15.53 -13.23 -0.82
CA GLN A 233 16.43 -14.38 -0.67
C GLN A 233 17.87 -13.96 -0.36
N TRP A 234 18.37 -12.91 -1.02
CA TRP A 234 19.69 -12.36 -0.71
C TRP A 234 19.76 -11.76 0.71
N ILE A 235 18.74 -10.98 1.11
CA ILE A 235 18.66 -10.39 2.46
C ILE A 235 18.73 -11.50 3.52
N ALA A 236 17.98 -12.59 3.35
CA ALA A 236 17.91 -13.69 4.29
C ALA A 236 19.21 -14.50 4.40
N THR A 237 19.97 -14.62 3.31
CA THR A 237 21.19 -15.44 3.24
C THR A 237 22.47 -14.67 3.54
N SER A 238 22.42 -13.32 3.52
CA SER A 238 23.60 -12.48 3.70
C SER A 238 24.04 -12.38 5.17
N PRO A 239 25.25 -12.85 5.53
CA PRO A 239 25.76 -12.73 6.90
C PRO A 239 25.93 -11.27 7.35
N TRP A 240 26.24 -10.39 6.41
CA TRP A 240 26.40 -8.97 6.69
C TRP A 240 25.06 -8.33 7.08
N VAL A 241 23.99 -8.68 6.38
CA VAL A 241 22.63 -8.20 6.69
C VAL A 241 22.17 -8.72 8.04
N ALA A 242 22.40 -10.01 8.33
CA ALA A 242 22.10 -10.61 9.62
C ALA A 242 22.75 -9.84 10.79
N ALA A 243 24.02 -9.43 10.63
CA ALA A 243 24.76 -8.65 11.62
C ALA A 243 24.28 -7.18 11.76
N HIS A 244 23.56 -6.65 10.76
CA HIS A 244 23.06 -5.26 10.72
C HIS A 244 21.53 -5.21 10.65
N SER A 245 20.86 -6.18 11.27
CA SER A 245 19.41 -6.33 11.25
C SER A 245 18.66 -5.37 12.19
N THR A 246 19.38 -4.61 13.03
CA THR A 246 18.83 -3.70 14.04
C THR A 246 18.91 -2.22 13.60
N GLY A 247 17.97 -1.41 14.07
CA GLY A 247 17.89 0.02 13.79
C GLY A 247 16.53 0.44 13.21
N LYS A 248 16.45 1.68 12.72
CA LYS A 248 15.28 2.16 11.96
C LYS A 248 15.15 1.34 10.68
N GLU A 249 14.04 0.63 10.61
CA GLU A 249 13.75 -0.44 9.67
C GLU A 249 13.88 -0.03 8.20
N ASP A 250 13.18 1.03 7.80
CA ASP A 250 13.24 1.68 6.48
C ASP A 250 14.66 2.00 6.01
N THR A 251 15.45 2.65 6.88
CA THR A 251 16.84 3.00 6.57
C THR A 251 17.78 1.79 6.62
N ALA A 252 17.43 0.74 7.38
CA ALA A 252 18.20 -0.50 7.46
C ALA A 252 18.08 -1.27 6.15
N THR A 253 16.87 -1.44 5.62
CA THR A 253 16.62 -2.08 4.32
C THR A 253 17.43 -1.40 3.20
N ALA A 254 17.40 -0.07 3.13
CA ALA A 254 18.21 0.65 2.14
C ALA A 254 19.73 0.47 2.33
N LYS A 255 20.21 0.38 3.57
CA LYS A 255 21.63 0.08 3.86
C LYS A 255 22.00 -1.33 3.42
N TRP A 256 21.12 -2.32 3.62
CA TRP A 256 21.33 -3.68 3.13
C TRP A 256 21.48 -3.67 1.62
N LEU A 257 20.54 -3.06 0.88
CA LEU A 257 20.58 -3.04 -0.59
C LEU A 257 21.82 -2.35 -1.16
N LYS A 258 22.41 -1.36 -0.46
CA LYS A 258 23.70 -0.76 -0.85
C LYS A 258 24.89 -1.73 -0.82
N GLN A 259 24.78 -2.83 -0.06
CA GLN A 259 25.77 -3.90 0.00
C GLN A 259 25.43 -5.08 -0.94
N HIS A 260 24.34 -5.00 -1.69
CA HIS A 260 23.99 -6.03 -2.66
C HIS A 260 25.09 -6.17 -3.74
N PRO A 261 25.52 -7.40 -4.10
CA PRO A 261 26.55 -7.61 -5.12
C PRO A 261 26.21 -6.96 -6.46
N GLU A 262 24.94 -7.05 -6.85
CA GLU A 262 24.39 -6.46 -8.08
C GLU A 262 23.67 -5.12 -7.84
N LYS A 263 24.12 -4.32 -6.87
CA LYS A 263 23.46 -3.04 -6.52
C LYS A 263 23.27 -2.07 -7.69
N SER A 264 24.12 -2.12 -8.71
CA SER A 264 24.00 -1.29 -9.93
C SER A 264 22.86 -1.71 -10.85
N LYS A 265 22.34 -2.93 -10.69
CA LYS A 265 21.21 -3.49 -11.46
C LYS A 265 19.89 -3.42 -10.69
N LEU A 266 19.90 -2.93 -9.45
CA LEU A 266 18.67 -2.77 -8.66
C LEU A 266 17.76 -1.73 -9.32
N ASN A 267 16.53 -2.13 -9.57
CA ASN A 267 15.46 -1.30 -10.11
C ASN A 267 14.75 -0.61 -8.94
N TYR A 268 15.00 0.69 -8.78
CA TYR A 268 14.27 1.53 -7.83
C TYR A 268 13.02 2.05 -8.52
N VAL A 269 11.85 1.50 -8.17
CA VAL A 269 10.56 1.91 -8.74
C VAL A 269 9.84 2.77 -7.72
N SER A 270 9.80 4.09 -7.96
CA SER A 270 9.24 5.04 -7.00
C SER A 270 7.84 5.49 -7.37
N GLU A 271 6.93 5.49 -6.39
CA GLU A 271 5.54 5.95 -6.53
C GLU A 271 5.29 7.18 -5.66
N ARG A 272 5.81 8.33 -6.08
CA ARG A 272 5.70 9.56 -5.26
C ARG A 272 4.35 10.26 -5.34
N CYS A 273 3.59 10.02 -6.40
CA CYS A 273 2.27 10.61 -6.58
C CYS A 273 1.17 9.80 -5.87
N TRP A 274 1.34 8.49 -5.80
CA TRP A 274 0.28 7.55 -5.41
C TRP A 274 0.44 6.95 -4.01
N ILE A 275 1.49 7.37 -3.31
CA ILE A 275 1.74 7.05 -1.90
C ILE A 275 1.86 8.37 -1.14
N TYR A 276 0.95 8.60 -0.20
CA TYR A 276 0.86 9.86 0.54
C TYR A 276 0.17 9.64 1.90
N ASP A 277 0.16 10.67 2.75
CA ASP A 277 -0.47 10.58 4.07
C ASP A 277 -1.94 11.02 4.04
N HIS A 278 -2.74 10.51 4.97
CA HIS A 278 -4.16 10.83 5.08
C HIS A 278 -4.42 12.35 5.10
N PRO A 279 -5.47 12.87 4.43
CA PRO A 279 -5.68 14.32 4.30
C PRO A 279 -5.78 15.08 5.63
N LYS A 280 -6.30 14.41 6.67
CA LYS A 280 -6.47 14.95 8.04
C LYS A 280 -5.23 14.84 8.94
N SER A 281 -4.14 14.25 8.46
CA SER A 281 -2.94 13.96 9.28
C SER A 281 -2.13 15.21 9.63
N GLY A 282 -2.11 16.21 8.74
CA GLY A 282 -1.33 17.43 8.90
C GLY A 282 0.19 17.24 8.75
N THR A 283 0.63 16.15 8.12
CA THR A 283 2.04 15.86 7.81
C THR A 283 2.46 16.49 6.47
N ALA A 284 3.77 16.56 6.22
CA ALA A 284 4.32 17.21 5.02
C ALA A 284 4.01 16.44 3.71
N TYR A 285 3.48 15.22 3.85
CA TYR A 285 3.06 14.32 2.76
C TYR A 285 1.54 14.24 2.63
N ALA A 286 0.80 15.01 3.44
CA ALA A 286 -0.65 14.95 3.45
C ALA A 286 -1.24 15.82 2.34
N HIS A 287 -2.14 15.26 1.55
CA HIS A 287 -3.05 15.97 0.66
C HIS A 287 -4.37 15.19 0.57
N GLY A 288 -5.35 15.74 -0.16
CA GLY A 288 -6.63 15.08 -0.42
C GLY A 288 -6.47 13.74 -1.15
N PHE A 289 -7.51 12.92 -1.12
CA PHE A 289 -7.53 11.68 -1.88
C PHE A 289 -7.38 11.96 -3.38
N LEU A 290 -6.52 11.20 -4.03
CA LEU A 290 -6.05 11.50 -5.37
C LEU A 290 -6.56 10.48 -6.38
N PHE A 291 -6.98 10.99 -7.54
CA PHE A 291 -7.48 10.19 -8.66
C PHE A 291 -6.78 10.59 -9.97
N PRO A 292 -6.75 9.69 -10.99
CA PRO A 292 -6.05 9.93 -12.26
C PRO A 292 -6.43 11.23 -12.97
N ASN A 293 -7.70 11.60 -12.95
CA ASN A 293 -8.21 12.85 -13.54
C ASN A 293 -7.58 14.11 -12.91
N GLU A 294 -7.43 14.14 -11.59
CA GLU A 294 -6.81 15.28 -10.90
C GLU A 294 -5.30 15.30 -11.16
N VAL A 295 -4.64 14.14 -11.25
CA VAL A 295 -3.22 14.07 -11.64
C VAL A 295 -3.00 14.58 -13.06
N GLU A 296 -3.88 14.26 -14.01
CA GLU A 296 -3.83 14.81 -15.37
C GLU A 296 -4.02 16.32 -15.39
N LYS A 297 -4.88 16.86 -14.52
CA LYS A 297 -5.02 18.31 -14.34
C LYS A 297 -3.76 18.92 -13.76
N ILE A 298 -3.17 18.35 -12.71
CA ILE A 298 -1.88 18.80 -12.14
C ILE A 298 -0.79 18.81 -13.23
N LYS A 299 -0.71 17.76 -14.05
CA LYS A 299 0.22 17.69 -15.19
C LYS A 299 0.01 18.77 -16.23
N ARG A 300 -1.22 19.31 -16.38
CA ARG A 300 -1.49 20.47 -17.25
C ARG A 300 -1.11 21.78 -16.58
N GLU A 301 -1.37 21.91 -15.27
CA GLU A 301 -1.05 23.09 -14.47
C GLU A 301 0.47 23.34 -14.38
N GLU A 302 1.27 22.30 -14.20
CA GLU A 302 2.74 22.40 -14.05
C GLU A 302 3.47 22.65 -15.39
N ARG A 303 2.77 22.61 -16.54
CA ARG A 303 3.37 23.00 -17.82
C ARG A 303 3.68 24.50 -17.82
N PRO A 304 4.71 24.97 -18.56
CA PRO A 304 4.97 26.39 -18.70
C PRO A 304 3.73 27.15 -19.19
N GLY A 305 3.25 28.11 -18.39
CA GLY A 305 2.02 28.88 -18.67
C GLY A 305 0.71 28.15 -18.35
N GLY A 306 0.74 26.97 -17.71
CA GLY A 306 -0.43 26.21 -17.31
C GLY A 306 -1.23 26.85 -16.16
N LEU A 307 -0.54 27.58 -15.27
CA LEU A 307 -1.15 28.38 -14.21
C LEU A 307 -1.08 29.88 -14.54
N SER A 308 -2.19 30.59 -14.32
CA SER A 308 -2.22 32.04 -14.44
C SER A 308 -1.49 32.69 -13.25
N ALA A 309 -0.93 33.88 -13.46
CA ALA A 309 -0.26 34.63 -12.37
C ALA A 309 -1.23 34.93 -11.19
N GLN A 310 -2.52 35.11 -11.49
CA GLN A 310 -3.56 35.29 -10.47
C GLN A 310 -3.74 34.04 -9.61
N GLU A 311 -3.75 32.85 -10.24
CA GLU A 311 -3.91 31.59 -9.52
C GLU A 311 -2.67 31.26 -8.69
N ILE A 312 -1.47 31.52 -9.20
CA ILE A 312 -0.22 31.39 -8.44
C ILE A 312 -0.27 32.30 -7.21
N SER A 313 -0.71 33.55 -7.36
CA SER A 313 -0.87 34.47 -6.24
C SER A 313 -1.91 33.97 -5.23
N ARG A 314 -3.04 33.42 -5.70
CA ARG A 314 -4.09 32.85 -4.84
C ARG A 314 -3.58 31.67 -4.01
N ARG A 315 -2.72 30.84 -4.58
CA ARG A 315 -2.09 29.68 -3.92
C ARG A 315 -0.93 30.05 -2.99
N GLY A 316 -0.61 31.34 -2.82
CA GLY A 316 0.46 31.80 -1.92
C GLY A 316 1.84 31.94 -2.60
N GLY A 317 1.88 32.03 -3.93
CA GLY A 317 3.11 32.20 -4.72
C GLY A 317 3.61 30.90 -5.35
N GLU A 318 4.70 30.99 -6.12
CA GLU A 318 5.23 29.90 -6.94
C GLU A 318 5.70 28.68 -6.13
N HIS A 319 6.25 28.91 -4.94
CA HIS A 319 6.65 27.81 -4.07
C HIS A 319 5.42 27.11 -3.45
N ALA A 320 4.45 27.91 -3.00
CA ALA A 320 3.24 27.40 -2.35
C ALA A 320 2.30 26.68 -3.32
N SER A 321 2.27 27.08 -4.59
CA SER A 321 1.48 26.41 -5.61
C SER A 321 1.89 24.96 -5.85
N LYS A 322 3.14 24.58 -5.57
CA LYS A 322 3.67 23.22 -5.80
C LYS A 322 3.24 22.19 -4.75
N TRP A 323 2.77 22.64 -3.59
CA TRP A 323 2.25 21.78 -2.53
C TRP A 323 0.80 22.12 -2.16
N TYR A 324 0.17 23.02 -2.92
CA TYR A 324 -1.22 23.41 -2.73
C TYR A 324 -2.16 22.20 -2.73
N SER A 325 -2.99 22.08 -1.69
CA SER A 325 -4.08 21.10 -1.63
C SER A 325 -5.40 21.85 -1.59
N THR A 326 -6.44 21.30 -2.24
CA THR A 326 -7.80 21.85 -2.11
C THR A 326 -8.46 21.43 -0.79
N VAL A 327 -7.89 20.45 -0.10
CA VAL A 327 -8.48 19.77 1.06
C VAL A 327 -7.84 20.23 2.36
N ASN A 328 -6.52 20.33 2.40
CA ASN A 328 -5.78 20.68 3.59
C ASN A 328 -4.86 21.89 3.39
N ALA A 329 -4.43 22.45 4.52
CA ALA A 329 -3.40 23.47 4.54
C ALA A 329 -2.33 23.07 5.55
N TRP A 330 -1.08 23.33 5.21
CA TRP A 330 0.08 22.97 6.02
C TRP A 330 -0.04 23.54 7.44
N HIS A 331 0.16 22.69 8.46
CA HIS A 331 -0.03 23.01 9.89
C HIS A 331 -1.42 23.50 10.32
N VAL A 332 -2.44 23.39 9.47
CA VAL A 332 -3.83 23.71 9.83
C VAL A 332 -4.59 22.42 10.06
N LYS A 333 -5.22 22.29 11.23
CA LYS A 333 -6.10 21.15 11.51
C LYS A 333 -7.27 21.18 10.52
N TYR A 334 -7.51 20.06 9.84
CA TYR A 334 -8.61 19.93 8.90
C TYR A 334 -9.95 20.30 9.57
N LYS A 335 -10.75 21.06 8.82
CA LYS A 335 -12.14 21.39 9.13
C LYS A 335 -12.94 21.21 7.85
N ALA A 336 -14.09 20.54 7.95
CA ALA A 336 -14.99 20.39 6.82
C ALA A 336 -15.37 21.78 6.27
N PRO A 337 -15.56 21.92 4.94
CA PRO A 337 -15.93 23.19 4.32
C PRO A 337 -17.22 23.79 4.87
N ARG A 338 -18.18 22.92 5.24
CA ARG A 338 -19.44 23.28 5.91
C ARG A 338 -19.71 22.33 7.07
N ALA A 339 -20.54 22.76 8.01
CA ALA A 339 -20.89 21.98 9.20
C ALA A 339 -22.12 21.07 9.01
N ASP A 340 -22.85 21.25 7.91
CA ASP A 340 -24.12 20.58 7.59
C ASP A 340 -23.98 19.54 6.46
N LEU A 341 -22.76 19.04 6.24
CA LEU A 341 -22.50 18.03 5.20
C LEU A 341 -23.04 16.65 5.60
N SER A 342 -23.55 15.89 4.63
CA SER A 342 -23.73 14.46 4.82
C SER A 342 -22.38 13.76 4.94
N ILE A 343 -22.37 12.50 5.41
CA ILE A 343 -21.13 11.72 5.49
C ILE A 343 -20.49 11.58 4.11
N GLU A 344 -21.28 11.33 3.06
CA GLU A 344 -20.81 11.23 1.69
C GLU A 344 -20.17 12.53 1.20
N GLU A 345 -20.79 13.67 1.50
CA GLU A 345 -20.23 14.99 1.16
C GLU A 345 -18.97 15.31 1.99
N GLU A 346 -18.88 14.85 3.24
CA GLU A 346 -17.66 14.95 4.04
C GLU A 346 -16.51 14.13 3.43
N ILE A 347 -16.79 12.94 2.90
CA ILE A 347 -15.80 12.12 2.20
C ILE A 347 -15.38 12.79 0.88
N GLU A 348 -16.32 13.33 0.11
CA GLU A 348 -16.01 14.07 -1.13
C GLU A 348 -15.16 15.32 -0.85
N ALA A 349 -15.40 16.01 0.27
CA ALA A 349 -14.58 17.13 0.71
C ALA A 349 -13.13 16.73 1.05
N LEU A 350 -12.85 15.44 1.25
CA LEU A 350 -11.49 14.92 1.43
C LEU A 350 -10.79 14.56 0.12
N VAL A 351 -11.47 14.64 -1.03
CA VAL A 351 -10.91 14.36 -2.36
C VAL A 351 -10.30 15.63 -2.97
N GLU A 352 -9.10 15.53 -3.55
CA GLU A 352 -8.49 16.65 -4.28
C GLU A 352 -9.38 17.08 -5.46
N GLY A 353 -9.74 18.35 -5.50
CA GLY A 353 -10.65 18.90 -6.50
C GLY A 353 -12.12 18.46 -6.35
N GLY A 354 -12.48 17.67 -5.34
CA GLY A 354 -13.84 17.19 -5.13
C GLY A 354 -14.81 18.27 -4.63
N TYR A 355 -14.31 19.27 -3.92
CA TYR A 355 -15.11 20.36 -3.37
C TYR A 355 -14.59 21.73 -3.83
N ASP A 356 -15.37 22.46 -4.62
CA ASP A 356 -15.02 23.81 -5.06
C ASP A 356 -15.40 24.84 -3.99
N THR A 357 -14.39 25.47 -3.38
CA THR A 357 -14.56 26.53 -2.38
C THR A 357 -14.74 27.92 -3.01
N SER A 358 -14.68 28.05 -4.34
CA SER A 358 -14.75 29.33 -5.05
C SER A 358 -16.17 29.81 -5.37
N SER A 359 -17.19 28.95 -5.25
CA SER A 359 -18.60 29.33 -5.42
C SER A 359 -19.23 29.74 -4.08
N THR A 360 -19.31 31.05 -3.85
CA THR A 360 -20.04 31.66 -2.72
C THR A 360 -21.57 31.56 -2.83
N SER A 361 -22.09 30.69 -3.69
CA SER A 361 -23.51 30.39 -3.85
C SER A 361 -23.67 28.91 -4.20
N ASN A 362 -24.15 28.10 -3.25
CA ASN A 362 -24.40 26.67 -3.40
C ASN A 362 -23.23 25.91 -4.06
N ALA A 363 -22.19 25.63 -3.27
CA ALA A 363 -21.21 24.62 -3.61
C ALA A 363 -21.93 23.28 -3.78
N ASN A 364 -22.28 22.96 -5.02
CA ASN A 364 -22.82 21.65 -5.36
C ASN A 364 -21.68 20.65 -5.26
N PRO A 365 -21.87 19.51 -4.56
CA PRO A 365 -20.97 18.38 -4.70
C PRO A 365 -20.82 18.04 -6.19
N ALA A 366 -19.59 17.72 -6.63
CA ALA A 366 -19.31 17.40 -8.03
C ALA A 366 -20.15 16.20 -8.51
N PHE A 367 -20.60 15.36 -7.56
CA PHE A 367 -21.52 14.25 -7.78
C PHE A 367 -22.93 14.64 -8.26
N ASN A 368 -23.32 15.92 -8.23
CA ASN A 368 -24.67 16.38 -8.61
C ASN A 368 -24.77 17.03 -10.00
N SER A 369 -23.77 16.87 -10.87
CA SER A 369 -23.90 17.22 -12.29
C SER A 369 -24.09 15.97 -13.15
N ASN A 370 -25.27 15.87 -13.77
CA ASN A 370 -25.63 14.91 -14.83
C ASN A 370 -24.79 15.08 -16.11
N SER A 371 -23.47 15.23 -16.00
CA SER A 371 -22.56 15.45 -17.13
C SER A 371 -21.30 14.59 -17.05
N ASN A 372 -21.46 13.28 -16.79
CA ASN A 372 -20.81 12.16 -17.49
C ASN A 372 -20.91 10.89 -16.63
N PRO A 373 -21.76 9.90 -16.98
CA PRO A 373 -21.80 8.61 -16.30
C PRO A 373 -20.71 7.66 -16.84
N SER A 374 -19.48 8.15 -17.04
CA SER A 374 -18.38 7.32 -17.56
C SER A 374 -17.45 6.88 -16.44
N LEU A 375 -17.78 5.69 -15.90
CA LEU A 375 -16.92 4.77 -15.14
C LEU A 375 -16.55 5.20 -13.71
N PRO A 376 -16.43 4.24 -12.76
CA PRO A 376 -16.06 4.56 -11.39
C PRO A 376 -14.68 5.22 -11.39
N LEU A 377 -14.51 6.26 -10.58
CA LEU A 377 -13.23 6.91 -10.24
C LEU A 377 -12.32 5.92 -9.49
N ARG A 378 -12.04 4.75 -10.06
CA ARG A 378 -11.17 3.73 -9.48
C ARG A 378 -9.82 3.79 -10.18
N GLY A 379 -8.78 3.77 -9.37
CA GLY A 379 -7.39 3.66 -9.81
C GLY A 379 -6.51 4.80 -9.33
N GLY A 380 -5.19 4.60 -9.43
CA GLY A 380 -4.19 5.61 -9.11
C GLY A 380 -3.65 5.49 -7.69
N THR A 381 -4.44 5.84 -6.66
CA THR A 381 -3.94 5.80 -5.27
C THR A 381 -3.61 4.36 -4.85
N VAL A 382 -2.36 4.13 -4.45
CA VAL A 382 -1.90 2.79 -4.03
C VAL A 382 -1.85 2.68 -2.51
N VAL A 383 -1.30 3.69 -1.83
CA VAL A 383 -1.12 3.66 -0.37
C VAL A 383 -1.49 5.01 0.24
N VAL A 384 -2.33 4.96 1.28
CA VAL A 384 -2.56 6.11 2.17
C VAL A 384 -2.01 5.75 3.54
N HIS A 385 -1.13 6.58 4.08
CA HIS A 385 -0.43 6.31 5.33
C HIS A 385 -0.80 7.30 6.45
N TYR A 386 -0.27 7.07 7.65
CA TYR A 386 -0.51 7.86 8.84
C TYR A 386 -1.97 7.79 9.32
N LEU A 387 -2.63 6.63 9.16
CA LEU A 387 -3.98 6.41 9.67
C LEU A 387 -3.96 6.18 11.18
N LYS A 388 -3.85 7.26 11.95
CA LYS A 388 -3.76 7.18 13.42
C LYS A 388 -5.10 6.92 14.11
N ARG A 389 -6.22 6.94 13.38
CA ARG A 389 -7.57 6.69 13.89
C ARG A 389 -8.27 5.65 13.05
N ASP A 390 -9.11 4.85 13.67
CA ASP A 390 -9.85 3.81 12.97
C ASP A 390 -10.88 4.39 12.00
N GLU A 391 -11.49 5.54 12.35
CA GLU A 391 -12.35 6.34 11.47
C GLU A 391 -11.67 6.64 10.12
N TRP A 392 -10.36 6.93 10.11
CA TRP A 392 -9.63 7.28 8.89
C TRP A 392 -9.50 6.10 7.93
N PHE A 393 -9.56 4.85 8.42
CA PHE A 393 -9.61 3.67 7.54
C PHE A 393 -10.95 3.58 6.82
N TYR A 394 -12.04 3.90 7.52
CA TYR A 394 -13.37 3.92 6.91
C TYR A 394 -13.52 5.08 5.94
N GLU A 395 -13.03 6.28 6.29
CA GLU A 395 -13.01 7.43 5.38
C GLU A 395 -12.23 7.12 4.10
N THR A 396 -11.04 6.51 4.25
CA THR A 396 -10.22 6.09 3.10
C THR A 396 -10.90 4.98 2.30
N ALA A 397 -11.51 4.00 2.96
CA ALA A 397 -12.25 2.94 2.27
C ALA A 397 -13.41 3.51 1.46
N LEU A 398 -14.23 4.38 2.05
CA LEU A 398 -15.38 4.99 1.37
C LEU A 398 -14.95 5.90 0.20
N ALA A 399 -13.78 6.50 0.27
CA ALA A 399 -13.24 7.30 -0.82
C ALA A 399 -12.71 6.45 -1.99
N LEU A 400 -12.04 5.32 -1.70
CA LEU A 400 -11.24 4.60 -2.70
C LEU A 400 -11.85 3.26 -3.19
N VAL A 401 -12.82 2.70 -2.46
CA VAL A 401 -13.48 1.41 -2.77
C VAL A 401 -14.80 1.66 -3.44
#